data_AF-A0A949PTI5-F1
#
_entry.id   AF-A0A949PTI5-F1
#
_cell.length_a   1.000
_cell.length_b   1.000
_cell.length_c   1.000
_cell.angle_alpha   90.00
_cell.angle_beta   90.00
_cell.angle_gamma   90.00
#
_symmetry.space_group_name_H-M   'P 1'
#
loop_
_entity.id
_entity.type
_entity.pdbx_description
1 polymer ?
#
loop_
_entity_poly.entity_id
_entity_poly.type
_entity_poly.pdbx_seq_one_letter_code
_entity_poly.pdbx_strand_id
1 'polypeptide(L)' 'MTNLPGLNFQLGEDIDALRDAVRDFAQAEIAPRAAEADRTDQFPMDLWQKFGDLGVL' A
#
# COMPACT_ATOMS: atom_id res chain seq x y z
N MET A 1 -1.97 10.58 1.33
CA MET A 1 -1.74 10.55 2.78
C MET A 1 -0.93 11.78 3.17
N THR A 2 -1.36 12.50 4.20
CA THR A 2 -0.69 13.73 4.66
C THR A 2 0.64 13.36 5.32
N ASN A 3 1.76 13.89 4.82
CA ASN A 3 3.02 13.83 5.54
C ASN A 3 2.88 14.72 6.79
N LEU A 4 2.89 14.12 7.98
CA LEU A 4 2.69 14.82 9.24
C LEU A 4 4.04 15.38 9.72
N PRO A 5 4.23 16.72 9.70
CA PRO A 5 5.49 17.32 10.12
C PRO A 5 5.81 16.92 11.57
N GLY A 6 7.00 16.36 11.80
CA GLY A 6 7.45 15.92 13.13
C GLY A 6 7.23 14.44 13.46
N LEU A 7 6.50 13.67 12.63
CA LEU A 7 6.31 12.23 12.82
C LEU A 7 7.27 11.39 11.97
N ASN A 8 8.56 11.75 11.98
CA ASN A 8 9.61 10.94 11.37
C ASN A 8 10.34 10.15 12.46
N PHE A 9 10.22 8.81 12.41
CA PHE A 9 10.82 7.89 13.39
C PHE A 9 12.27 7.49 13.06
N GLN A 10 12.86 8.04 11.99
CA GLN A 10 14.24 7.75 11.57
C GLN A 10 14.49 6.24 11.40
N LEU A 11 13.60 5.56 10.66
CA LEU A 11 13.63 4.11 10.49
C LEU A 11 14.77 3.62 9.58
N GLY A 12 15.47 4.53 8.90
CA GLY A 12 16.55 4.24 7.97
C GLY A 12 16.07 4.10 6.54
N GLU A 13 17.02 4.19 5.60
CA GLU A 13 16.78 4.27 4.17
C GLU A 13 15.99 3.07 3.63
N ASP A 14 16.33 1.84 4.04
CA ASP A 14 15.68 0.63 3.56
C ASP A 14 14.19 0.58 3.92
N ILE A 15 13.84 0.95 5.16
CA ILE A 15 12.45 0.96 5.61
C ILE A 15 11.68 2.12 4.97
N ASP A 16 12.31 3.28 4.83
CA ASP A 16 11.68 4.43 4.18
C ASP A 16 11.38 4.12 2.70
N ALA A 17 12.31 3.49 1.98
CA ALA A 17 12.11 3.02 0.61
C ALA A 17 10.99 1.98 0.50
N LEU A 18 10.94 1.01 1.42
CA LEU A 18 9.84 0.04 1.48
C LEU A 18 8.48 0.72 1.70
N ARG A 19 8.42 1.70 2.61
CA ARG A 19 7.17 2.44 2.91
C ARG A 19 6.69 3.24 1.72
N ASP A 20 7.61 3.85 0.97
CA ASP A 20 7.27 4.60 -0.23
C ASP A 20 6.78 3.67 -1.34
N ALA A 21 7.46 2.55 -1.58
CA ALA A 21 7.03 1.55 -2.57
C ALA A 21 5.63 0.98 -2.26
N VAL A 22 5.38 0.58 -1.00
CA VAL A 22 4.07 0.05 -0.57
C VAL A 22 2.99 1.14 -0.63
N ARG A 23 3.33 2.40 -0.31
CA ARG A 23 2.39 3.52 -0.41
C ARG A 23 1.97 3.77 -1.85
N ASP A 24 2.93 3.82 -2.77
CA ASP A 24 2.65 4.06 -4.19
C ASP A 24 1.80 2.93 -4.77
N PHE A 25 2.14 1.68 -4.43
CA PHE A 25 1.31 0.52 -4.77
C PHE A 25 -0.11 0.66 -4.22
N ALA A 26 -0.27 0.95 -2.94
CA ALA A 26 -1.59 1.07 -2.32
C ALA A 26 -2.42 2.19 -2.97
N GLN A 27 -1.80 3.31 -3.33
CA GLN A 27 -2.48 4.43 -3.97
C GLN A 27 -2.92 4.09 -5.40
N ALA A 28 -2.11 3.34 -6.14
CA ALA A 28 -2.40 2.96 -7.52
C ALA A 28 -3.37 1.76 -7.63
N GLU A 29 -3.19 0.74 -6.80
CA GLU A 29 -3.86 -0.56 -6.97
C GLU A 29 -4.98 -0.79 -5.95
N ILE A 30 -4.84 -0.32 -4.71
CA ILE A 30 -5.80 -0.62 -3.63
C ILE A 30 -6.86 0.48 -3.53
N ALA A 31 -6.43 1.74 -3.44
CA ALA A 31 -7.32 2.87 -3.18
C ALA A 31 -8.49 2.99 -4.19
N PRO A 32 -8.31 2.78 -5.51
CA PRO A 32 -9.42 2.84 -6.47
C PRO A 32 -10.49 1.74 -6.28
N ARG A 33 -10.12 0.63 -5.63
CA ARG A 33 -10.97 -0.56 -5.46
C ARG A 33 -11.60 -0.64 -4.08
N ALA A 34 -11.09 0.11 -3.11
CA ALA A 34 -11.46 0.02 -1.70
C ALA A 34 -12.97 0.17 -1.45
N ALA A 35 -13.62 1.16 -2.07
CA ALA A 35 -15.05 1.39 -1.88
C ALA A 35 -15.93 0.27 -2.47
N GLU A 36 -15.50 -0.35 -3.56
CA GLU A 36 -16.23 -1.47 -4.18
C GLU A 36 -16.06 -2.75 -3.36
N ALA A 37 -14.85 -3.01 -2.87
CA ALA A 37 -14.58 -4.15 -1.99
C ALA A 37 -15.42 -4.07 -0.71
N ASP A 38 -15.53 -2.88 -0.09
CA ASP A 38 -16.37 -2.62 1.07
C ASP A 38 -17.86 -2.87 0.77
N ARG A 39 -18.36 -2.29 -0.34
CA ARG A 39 -19.76 -2.44 -0.75
C ARG A 39 -20.17 -3.88 -1.07
N THR A 40 -19.23 -4.66 -1.61
CA THR A 40 -19.50 -6.02 -2.09
C THR A 40 -19.11 -7.12 -1.11
N ASP A 41 -18.41 -6.78 -0.02
CA ASP A 41 -17.79 -7.72 0.92
C ASP A 41 -16.93 -8.78 0.21
N GLN A 42 -16.26 -8.37 -0.87
CA GLN A 42 -15.42 -9.25 -1.69
C GLN A 42 -14.01 -8.73 -1.79
N PHE A 43 -13.07 -9.63 -1.55
CA PHE A 43 -11.66 -9.34 -1.71
C PHE A 43 -11.26 -9.40 -3.20
N PRO A 44 -10.54 -8.38 -3.73
CA PRO A 44 -10.02 -8.40 -5.09
C PRO A 44 -8.83 -9.36 -5.21
N MET A 45 -9.12 -10.62 -5.59
CA MET A 45 -8.15 -11.72 -5.60
C MET A 45 -6.95 -11.49 -6.54
N ASP A 46 -7.07 -10.62 -7.55
CA ASP A 46 -5.95 -10.24 -8.42
C ASP A 46 -4.82 -9.52 -7.67
N LEU A 47 -5.11 -8.92 -6.52
CA LEU A 47 -4.09 -8.28 -5.69
C LEU A 47 -3.04 -9.27 -5.17
N TRP A 48 -3.36 -10.55 -5.00
CA TRP A 48 -2.37 -11.53 -4.54
C TRP A 48 -1.18 -11.66 -5.49
N GLN A 49 -1.43 -11.76 -6.80
CA GLN A 49 -0.34 -11.81 -7.77
C GLN A 49 0.50 -10.52 -7.69
N LYS A 50 -0.16 -9.37 -7.60
CA LYS A 50 0.49 -8.06 -7.56
C LYS A 50 1.34 -7.85 -6.30
N PHE A 51 0.88 -8.34 -5.16
CA PHE A 51 1.67 -8.35 -3.92
C PHE A 51 2.91 -9.24 -4.05
N GLY A 52 2.77 -10.40 -4.71
CA GLY A 52 3.89 -11.29 -5.01
C GLY A 52 4.92 -10.62 -5.92
N ASP A 53 4.47 -9.95 -6.97
CA ASP A 53 5.33 -9.20 -7.90
C ASP A 53 6.06 -8.03 -7.19
N LEU A 54 5.43 -7.41 -6.20
CA LEU A 54 6.05 -6.38 -5.34
C LEU A 54 7.02 -6.96 -4.30
N GLY A 55 6.93 -8.26 -4.00
CA GLY A 55 7.77 -8.93 -3.00
C GLY A 55 7.34 -8.70 -1.55
N VAL A 56 6.04 -8.50 -1.29
CA VAL A 56 5.49 -8.24 0.06
C VAL A 56 4.63 -9.39 0.61
N LEU A 57 4.76 -10.58 0.02
CA LEU A 57 4.07 -11.81 0.44
C LEU A 57 4.99 -12.80 1.14
#